data_AF-A0AAN7SN37-F1
#
_entry.id   AF-A0AAN7SN37-F1
#
_cell.length_a   1.000
_cell.length_b   1.000
_cell.length_c   1.000
_cell.angle_alpha   90.00
_cell.angle_beta   90.00
_cell.angle_gamma   90.00
#
_symmetry.space_group_name_H-M   'P 1'
#
loop_
_entity.id
_entity.type
_entity.pdbx_description
1 polymer ?
#
loop_
_entity_poly.entity_id
_entity_poly.type
_entity_poly.pdbx_seq_one_letter_code
_entity_poly.pdbx_strand_id
1 'polypeptide(L)'
;MACTFDHEDKASWYFGSMSRQEATDLLLAEKEGGVFLVRDSSTSVGDYVLCVREDSKVSHYIINKMQQNDQVIRYRIGDQIFNDLPSLLKFYKLHYLDTTPLIRPAPRKIERVIAKYDFEGQDIDDLPFKKGEILTVISKDEEQWWTARNSLGIKGSIPVPYVQKCEDGQQFLDTGRPGSGGPVSAITQQAEAAMKRNQMQRKLPAMARVKQVRVPNAYDKTALKLEVGDIIRVTKTNINGQWEGELNGKIGHFPFTHVEFLDSENDS
;
A
#
# COMPACT_ATOMS: atom_id res chain seq x y z
N MET A 1 0.48 -9.29 35.14
CA MET A 1 1.26 -8.53 34.12
C MET A 1 0.41 -7.33 33.71
N ALA A 2 1.00 -6.14 33.71
CA ALA A 2 0.28 -4.87 33.64
C ALA A 2 -0.40 -4.68 32.28
N CYS A 3 -1.67 -4.27 32.28
CA CYS A 3 -2.43 -3.91 31.08
C CYS A 3 -1.92 -2.57 30.54
N THR A 4 -0.81 -2.58 29.80
CA THR A 4 -0.05 -1.40 29.34
C THR A 4 -0.56 -0.84 28.01
N PHE A 5 -1.88 -0.64 27.87
CA PHE A 5 -2.39 0.08 26.71
C PHE A 5 -3.24 1.27 27.09
N ASP A 6 -3.02 2.35 26.36
CA ASP A 6 -3.76 3.57 26.49
C ASP A 6 -5.10 3.44 25.77
N HIS A 7 -6.17 3.39 26.56
CA HIS A 7 -7.55 3.25 26.06
C HIS A 7 -8.07 4.56 25.46
N GLU A 8 -7.46 5.69 25.81
CA GLU A 8 -7.79 7.01 25.26
C GLU A 8 -7.09 7.25 23.92
N ASP A 9 -5.96 6.57 23.65
CA ASP A 9 -5.27 6.67 22.37
C ASP A 9 -5.99 5.85 21.30
N LYS A 10 -7.00 6.48 20.69
CA LYS A 10 -7.76 5.90 19.57
C LYS A 10 -6.83 5.37 18.48
N ALA A 11 -5.71 6.03 18.21
CA ALA A 11 -4.77 5.59 17.18
C ALA A 11 -4.06 4.26 17.49
N SER A 12 -3.99 3.84 18.76
CA SER A 12 -3.34 2.61 19.19
C SER A 12 -4.21 1.38 18.89
N TRP A 13 -5.52 1.48 19.14
CA TRP A 13 -6.45 0.35 19.05
C TRP A 13 -7.44 0.42 17.90
N TYR A 14 -7.66 1.59 17.29
CA TYR A 14 -8.58 1.77 16.16
C TYR A 14 -7.86 1.64 14.82
N PHE A 15 -8.27 0.63 14.04
CA PHE A 15 -7.72 0.29 12.74
C PHE A 15 -8.55 0.83 11.56
N GLY A 16 -9.69 1.48 11.83
CA GLY A 16 -10.53 2.06 10.79
C GLY A 16 -11.17 1.00 9.90
N SER A 17 -11.28 1.30 8.60
CA SER A 17 -11.86 0.41 7.58
C SER A 17 -10.92 -0.76 7.29
N MET A 18 -10.89 -1.74 8.21
CA MET A 18 -10.15 -2.99 8.05
C MET A 18 -11.11 -4.14 7.76
N SER A 19 -10.73 -4.99 6.80
CA SER A 19 -11.53 -6.16 6.44
C SER A 19 -11.55 -7.19 7.57
N ARG A 20 -12.62 -7.99 7.67
CA ARG A 20 -12.70 -9.07 8.66
C ARG A 20 -11.50 -10.01 8.55
N GLN A 21 -11.15 -10.39 7.32
CA GLN A 21 -10.08 -11.34 7.05
C GLN A 21 -8.70 -10.80 7.44
N GLU A 22 -8.42 -9.52 7.15
CA GLU A 22 -7.19 -8.85 7.57
C GLU A 22 -7.05 -8.75 9.09
N ALA A 23 -8.15 -8.39 9.78
CA ALA A 23 -8.17 -8.34 11.24
C ALA A 23 -7.90 -9.72 11.85
N THR A 24 -8.49 -10.76 11.26
CA THR A 24 -8.28 -12.15 11.68
C THR A 24 -6.84 -12.58 11.45
N ASP A 25 -6.26 -12.34 10.26
CA ASP A 25 -4.87 -12.67 9.93
C ASP A 25 -3.87 -11.98 10.87
N LEU A 26 -4.06 -10.68 11.10
CA LEU A 26 -3.19 -9.87 11.95
C LEU A 26 -3.22 -10.34 13.42
N LEU A 27 -4.40 -10.72 13.93
CA LEU A 27 -4.54 -11.27 15.27
C LEU A 27 -4.07 -12.74 15.38
N LEU A 28 -4.22 -13.53 14.31
CA LEU A 28 -3.72 -14.91 14.24
C LEU A 28 -2.19 -15.00 14.17
N ALA A 29 -1.55 -14.01 13.54
CA ALA A 29 -0.09 -13.88 13.51
C ALA A 29 0.51 -13.71 14.91
N GLU A 30 -0.27 -13.17 15.85
CA GLU A 30 0.14 -12.97 17.23
C GLU A 30 0.06 -14.28 18.03
N LYS A 31 1.14 -14.58 18.75
CA LYS A 31 1.26 -15.77 19.60
C LYS A 31 0.62 -15.61 20.98
N GLU A 32 0.33 -14.38 21.38
CA GLU A 32 -0.28 -14.07 22.68
C GLU A 32 -1.80 -13.91 22.56
N GLY A 33 -2.54 -14.56 23.46
CA GLY A 33 -3.97 -14.33 23.63
C GLY A 33 -4.27 -13.00 24.33
N GLY A 34 -5.43 -12.41 24.06
CA GLY A 34 -5.84 -11.12 24.62
C GLY A 34 -5.36 -9.90 23.83
N VAL A 35 -4.74 -10.11 22.67
CA VAL A 35 -4.47 -9.04 21.70
C VAL A 35 -5.77 -8.63 21.01
N PHE A 36 -6.05 -7.34 20.86
CA PHE A 36 -7.31 -6.88 20.28
C PHE A 36 -7.17 -5.68 19.35
N LEU A 37 -8.15 -5.45 18.49
CA LEU A 37 -8.25 -4.25 17.67
C LEU A 37 -9.72 -3.88 17.45
N VAL A 38 -10.00 -2.60 17.21
CA VAL A 38 -11.32 -2.11 16.83
C VAL A 38 -11.28 -1.65 15.39
N ARG A 39 -12.20 -2.15 14.57
CA ARG A 39 -12.36 -1.77 13.17
C ARG A 39 -13.77 -1.24 12.90
N ASP A 40 -13.94 -0.57 11.78
CA ASP A 40 -15.25 -0.17 11.27
C ASP A 40 -16.00 -1.40 10.71
N SER A 41 -17.32 -1.41 10.86
CA SER A 41 -18.15 -2.52 10.37
C SER A 41 -18.41 -2.38 8.87
N SER A 42 -17.84 -3.28 8.07
CA SER A 42 -18.06 -3.30 6.61
C SER A 42 -19.53 -3.56 6.21
N THR A 43 -20.33 -4.15 7.09
CA THR A 43 -21.74 -4.47 6.83
C THR A 43 -22.71 -3.40 7.31
N SER A 44 -22.29 -2.55 8.26
CA SER A 44 -23.17 -1.56 8.89
C SER A 44 -22.42 -0.25 9.10
N VAL A 45 -22.69 0.73 8.24
CA VAL A 45 -22.06 2.05 8.31
C VAL A 45 -22.39 2.75 9.64
N GLY A 46 -21.35 3.01 10.44
CA GLY A 46 -21.46 3.67 11.73
C GLY A 46 -21.33 2.75 12.95
N ASP A 47 -21.34 1.43 12.74
CA ASP A 47 -21.05 0.44 13.78
C ASP A 47 -19.57 0.07 13.81
N TYR A 48 -19.09 -0.35 14.98
CA TYR A 48 -17.72 -0.80 15.19
C TYR A 48 -17.67 -2.30 15.44
N VAL A 49 -16.53 -2.92 15.21
CA VAL A 49 -16.30 -4.33 15.51
C VAL A 49 -15.01 -4.47 16.32
N LEU A 50 -15.13 -4.95 17.54
CA LEU A 50 -14.00 -5.32 18.39
C LEU A 50 -13.57 -6.74 18.04
N CYS A 51 -12.35 -6.88 17.55
CA CYS A 51 -11.74 -8.16 17.23
C CYS A 51 -10.73 -8.52 18.33
N VAL A 52 -10.84 -9.70 18.91
CA VAL A 52 -9.98 -10.16 20.01
C VAL A 52 -9.38 -11.52 19.64
N ARG A 53 -8.07 -11.67 19.84
CA ARG A 53 -7.35 -12.94 19.73
C ARG A 53 -7.61 -13.78 20.98
N GLU A 54 -8.23 -14.94 20.78
CA GLU A 54 -8.59 -15.84 21.86
C GLU A 54 -8.13 -17.26 21.56
N ASP A 55 -7.24 -17.79 22.40
CA ASP A 55 -6.65 -19.13 22.27
C ASP A 55 -6.14 -19.42 20.85
N SER A 56 -6.95 -20.09 20.02
CA SER A 56 -6.64 -20.46 18.65
C SER A 56 -7.51 -19.75 17.59
N LYS A 57 -8.51 -18.96 18.01
CA LYS A 57 -9.47 -18.26 17.14
C LYS A 57 -9.38 -16.73 17.28
N VAL A 58 -10.13 -16.02 16.47
CA VAL A 58 -10.35 -14.58 16.61
C VAL A 58 -11.85 -14.36 16.76
N SER A 59 -12.25 -13.76 17.88
CA SER A 59 -13.63 -13.43 18.18
C SER A 59 -13.93 -12.01 17.69
N HIS A 60 -15.09 -11.81 17.07
CA HIS A 60 -15.53 -10.52 16.54
C HIS A 60 -16.83 -10.09 17.25
N TYR A 61 -16.77 -9.01 18.01
CA TYR A 61 -17.89 -8.46 18.76
C TYR A 61 -18.39 -7.20 18.08
N ILE A 62 -19.66 -7.20 17.68
CA ILE A 62 -20.30 -6.04 17.07
C ILE A 62 -20.62 -5.02 18.17
N ILE A 63 -20.16 -3.80 17.96
CA ILE A 63 -20.42 -2.63 18.79
C ILE A 63 -21.34 -1.71 18.00
N ASN A 64 -22.62 -1.73 18.36
CA ASN A 64 -23.62 -0.88 17.73
C ASN A 64 -23.54 0.53 18.28
N LYS A 65 -23.50 1.53 17.39
CA LYS A 65 -23.54 2.94 17.79
C LYS A 65 -24.99 3.41 17.86
N MET A 66 -25.51 3.55 19.07
CA MET A 66 -26.87 4.03 19.30
C MET A 66 -26.84 5.54 19.53
N GLN A 67 -27.56 6.29 18.70
CA GLN A 67 -27.78 7.72 18.89
C GLN A 67 -29.21 7.94 19.38
N GLN A 68 -29.37 8.28 20.67
CA GLN A 68 -30.68 8.61 21.23
C GLN A 68 -31.02 10.07 20.88
N ASN A 69 -32.32 10.41 20.83
CA ASN A 69 -32.90 11.72 20.44
C ASN A 69 -32.30 13.00 21.11
N ASP A 70 -31.34 12.87 22.02
CA ASP A 70 -30.77 13.94 22.85
C ASP A 70 -29.23 14.05 22.71
N GLN A 71 -28.68 13.86 21.51
CA GLN A 71 -27.24 13.95 21.18
C GLN A 71 -26.27 13.02 21.92
N VAL A 72 -26.72 12.23 22.90
CA VAL A 72 -25.88 11.24 23.60
C VAL A 72 -25.67 10.02 22.72
N ILE A 73 -24.43 9.84 22.24
CA ILE A 73 -23.98 8.62 21.58
C ILE A 73 -23.68 7.57 22.65
N ARG A 74 -24.21 6.35 22.46
CA ARG A 74 -23.89 5.19 23.30
C ARG A 74 -23.43 4.03 22.43
N TYR A 75 -22.61 3.18 22.99
CA TYR A 75 -22.02 2.02 22.34
C TYR A 75 -22.53 0.75 22.99
N ARG A 76 -23.24 -0.09 22.22
CA ARG A 76 -23.78 -1.37 22.71
C ARG A 76 -22.98 -2.53 22.16
N ILE A 77 -22.47 -3.38 23.03
CA ILE A 77 -21.74 -4.61 22.68
C ILE A 77 -22.41 -5.80 23.39
N GLY A 78 -23.01 -6.70 22.60
CA GLY A 78 -23.86 -7.76 23.14
C GLY A 78 -25.00 -7.20 24.00
N ASP A 79 -24.98 -7.53 25.29
CA ASP A 79 -25.96 -7.07 26.28
C ASP A 79 -25.48 -5.85 27.10
N GLN A 80 -24.24 -5.41 26.92
CA GLN A 80 -23.66 -4.29 27.66
C GLN A 80 -23.75 -2.98 26.88
N ILE A 81 -23.96 -1.88 27.58
CA ILE A 81 -24.08 -0.53 27.01
C ILE A 81 -23.08 0.41 27.70
N PHE A 82 -22.33 1.15 26.89
CA PHE A 82 -21.29 2.06 27.33
C PHE A 82 -21.52 3.46 26.75
N ASN A 83 -21.00 4.48 27.44
CA ASN A 83 -21.09 5.87 26.97
C ASN A 83 -20.01 6.20 25.93
N ASP A 84 -18.88 5.48 25.93
CA ASP A 84 -17.80 5.69 24.98
C ASP A 84 -16.98 4.40 24.74
N LEU A 85 -16.29 4.31 23.61
CA LEU A 85 -15.43 3.17 23.25
C LEU A 85 -14.27 2.91 24.25
N PRO A 86 -13.52 3.91 24.74
CA PRO A 86 -12.52 3.76 25.78
C PRO A 86 -13.10 3.18 27.08
N SER A 87 -14.32 3.58 27.46
CA SER A 87 -14.99 3.04 28.66
C SER A 87 -15.31 1.56 28.49
N LEU A 88 -15.78 1.16 27.30
CA LEU A 88 -15.98 -0.22 26.90
C LEU A 88 -14.66 -1.00 26.99
N LEU A 89 -13.60 -0.50 26.36
CA LEU A 89 -12.28 -1.14 26.38
C LEU A 89 -11.74 -1.28 27.79
N LYS A 90 -11.88 -0.25 28.63
CA LYS A 90 -11.47 -0.26 30.04
C LYS A 90 -12.20 -1.34 30.84
N PHE A 91 -13.50 -1.52 30.61
CA PHE A 91 -14.28 -2.56 31.27
C PHE A 91 -13.77 -3.96 30.91
N TYR A 92 -13.57 -4.20 29.61
CA TYR A 92 -13.07 -5.49 29.11
C TYR A 92 -11.57 -5.74 29.33
N LYS A 93 -10.82 -4.78 29.91
CA LYS A 93 -9.48 -5.07 30.45
C LYS A 93 -9.51 -6.03 31.63
N LEU A 94 -10.59 -6.00 32.40
CA LEU A 94 -10.76 -6.81 33.63
C LEU A 94 -11.91 -7.81 33.50
N HIS A 95 -12.81 -7.59 32.54
CA HIS A 95 -13.92 -8.49 32.24
C HIS A 95 -13.58 -9.39 31.05
N TYR A 96 -13.78 -10.69 31.23
CA TYR A 96 -13.55 -11.69 30.19
C TYR A 96 -14.65 -11.55 29.13
N LEU A 97 -14.28 -11.56 27.84
CA LEU A 97 -15.28 -11.59 26.77
C LEU A 97 -15.79 -13.02 26.55
N ASP A 98 -14.94 -13.91 26.00
CA ASP A 98 -15.22 -15.35 25.88
C ASP A 98 -14.33 -16.11 26.87
N THR A 99 -13.02 -15.98 26.68
CA THR A 99 -12.00 -16.79 27.35
C THR A 99 -10.82 -15.97 27.84
N THR A 100 -10.62 -14.76 27.28
CA THR A 100 -9.53 -13.86 27.68
C THR A 100 -10.00 -12.41 27.82
N PRO A 101 -9.41 -11.63 28.75
CA PRO A 101 -9.61 -10.19 28.83
C PRO A 101 -8.73 -9.45 27.79
N LEU A 102 -9.00 -8.15 27.60
CA LEU A 102 -8.17 -7.30 26.74
C LEU A 102 -6.82 -7.01 27.42
N ILE A 103 -5.74 -7.51 26.82
CA ILE A 103 -4.38 -7.36 27.34
C ILE A 103 -3.65 -6.19 26.68
N ARG A 104 -3.65 -6.16 25.34
CA ARG A 104 -2.97 -5.11 24.55
C ARG A 104 -3.57 -4.96 23.16
N PRO A 105 -3.49 -3.76 22.55
CA PRO A 105 -3.91 -3.56 21.18
C PRO A 105 -2.98 -4.33 20.23
N ALA A 106 -3.53 -4.73 19.10
CA ALA A 106 -2.78 -5.43 18.07
C ALA A 106 -1.69 -4.51 17.51
N PRO A 107 -0.50 -5.06 17.23
CA PRO A 107 0.55 -4.27 16.60
C PRO A 107 0.02 -3.81 15.25
N ARG A 108 -0.13 -2.50 15.09
CA ARG A 108 -0.43 -1.94 13.78
C ARG A 108 0.76 -2.29 12.90
N LYS A 109 0.50 -2.95 11.76
CA LYS A 109 1.49 -3.15 10.71
C LYS A 109 1.74 -1.81 10.04
N ILE A 110 2.44 -0.93 10.76
CA ILE A 110 2.81 0.40 10.33
C ILE A 110 3.96 0.20 9.35
N GLU A 111 3.64 0.09 8.07
CA GLU A 111 4.68 0.10 7.05
C GLU A 111 5.25 1.52 6.96
N ARG A 112 6.50 1.66 7.36
CA ARG A 112 7.21 2.93 7.27
C ARG A 112 7.94 2.98 5.94
N VAL A 113 7.76 4.09 5.23
CA VAL A 113 8.48 4.37 3.99
C VAL A 113 9.30 5.64 4.17
N ILE A 114 10.46 5.71 3.52
CA ILE A 114 11.28 6.91 3.48
C ILE A 114 11.14 7.57 2.11
N ALA A 115 10.87 8.87 2.09
CA ALA A 115 10.81 9.65 0.87
C ALA A 115 12.19 9.69 0.18
N LYS A 116 12.29 9.23 -1.06
CA LYS A 116 13.52 9.34 -1.88
C LYS A 116 13.68 10.72 -2.51
N TYR A 117 12.57 11.40 -2.74
CA TYR A 117 12.48 12.69 -3.40
C TYR A 117 11.57 13.61 -2.59
N ASP A 118 11.75 14.90 -2.75
CA ASP A 118 10.77 15.88 -2.30
C ASP A 118 9.52 15.83 -3.17
N PHE A 119 8.40 16.12 -2.53
CA PHE A 119 7.09 16.14 -3.15
C PHE A 119 6.27 17.26 -2.51
N GLU A 120 5.87 18.22 -3.33
CA GLU A 120 5.22 19.45 -2.89
C GLU A 120 3.70 19.31 -2.82
N GLY A 121 3.19 18.18 -3.31
CA GLY A 121 1.78 17.86 -3.48
C GLY A 121 1.11 18.67 -4.57
N GLN A 122 0.40 17.96 -5.45
CA GLN A 122 -0.28 18.60 -6.59
C GLN A 122 -1.77 18.85 -6.31
N ASP A 123 -2.34 18.11 -5.35
CA ASP A 123 -3.75 18.18 -4.97
C ASP A 123 -3.90 18.40 -3.46
N ILE A 124 -5.11 18.72 -2.98
CA ILE A 124 -5.38 18.93 -1.55
C ILE A 124 -5.40 17.63 -0.76
N ASP A 125 -5.67 16.51 -1.44
CA ASP A 125 -5.62 15.17 -0.84
C ASP A 125 -4.20 14.59 -0.82
N ASP A 126 -3.24 15.31 -1.42
CA ASP A 126 -1.85 14.93 -1.52
C ASP A 126 -1.07 15.25 -0.22
N LEU A 127 -0.17 14.35 0.18
CA LEU A 127 0.70 14.60 1.31
C LEU A 127 2.04 15.17 0.83
N PRO A 128 2.33 16.46 1.05
CA PRO A 128 3.66 17.01 0.78
C PRO A 128 4.68 16.43 1.78
N PHE A 129 5.84 16.02 1.26
CA PHE A 129 6.94 15.46 2.05
C PHE A 129 8.30 15.83 1.46
N LYS A 130 9.33 15.87 2.29
CA LYS A 130 10.71 16.12 1.80
C LYS A 130 11.49 14.82 1.63
N LYS A 131 12.47 14.84 0.71
CA LYS A 131 13.47 13.76 0.61
C LYS A 131 14.09 13.45 1.98
N GLY A 132 14.07 12.19 2.37
CA GLY A 132 14.56 11.67 3.65
C GLY A 132 13.50 11.63 4.76
N GLU A 133 12.28 12.13 4.52
CA GLU A 133 11.20 12.11 5.50
C GLU A 133 10.60 10.71 5.65
N ILE A 134 10.30 10.33 6.89
CA ILE A 134 9.70 9.03 7.18
C ILE A 134 8.19 9.19 7.24
N LEU A 135 7.51 8.46 6.37
CA LEU A 135 6.07 8.46 6.21
C LEU A 135 5.53 7.10 6.67
N THR A 136 4.37 7.13 7.30
CA THR A 136 3.65 5.95 7.77
C THR A 136 2.58 5.62 6.75
N VAL A 137 2.71 4.49 6.05
CA VAL A 137 1.67 4.01 5.13
C VAL A 137 0.46 3.55 5.95
N ILE A 138 -0.69 4.15 5.66
CA ILE A 138 -1.99 3.85 6.28
C ILE A 138 -2.76 2.86 5.41
N SER A 139 -2.82 3.11 4.10
CA SER A 139 -3.60 2.32 3.15
C SER A 139 -2.87 2.15 1.82
N LYS A 140 -3.02 0.97 1.22
CA LYS A 140 -2.48 0.60 -0.09
C LYS A 140 -3.60 0.20 -1.03
N ASP A 141 -4.62 1.04 -1.11
CA ASP A 141 -5.79 0.77 -1.95
C ASP A 141 -5.40 0.77 -3.44
N GLU A 142 -4.39 1.57 -3.81
CA GLU A 142 -3.86 1.65 -5.17
C GLU A 142 -2.41 1.15 -5.30
N GLU A 143 -2.04 0.72 -6.51
CA GLU A 143 -0.71 0.17 -6.81
C GLU A 143 0.38 1.25 -6.93
N GLN A 144 -0.01 2.48 -7.30
CA GLN A 144 0.92 3.58 -7.62
C GLN A 144 0.82 4.77 -6.66
N TRP A 145 -0.24 4.82 -5.86
CA TRP A 145 -0.50 5.86 -4.87
C TRP A 145 -0.91 5.21 -3.56
N TRP A 146 -0.18 5.47 -2.49
CA TRP A 146 -0.53 4.97 -1.16
C TRP A 146 -0.99 6.11 -0.29
N THR A 147 -1.95 5.87 0.59
CA THR A 147 -2.30 6.84 1.62
C THR A 147 -1.29 6.71 2.74
N ALA A 148 -0.54 7.77 3.03
CA ALA A 148 0.40 7.82 4.14
C ALA A 148 0.11 9.00 5.07
N ARG A 149 0.81 9.03 6.19
CA ARG A 149 0.80 10.13 7.15
C ARG A 149 2.21 10.47 7.55
N ASN A 150 2.52 11.77 7.61
CA ASN A 150 3.84 12.22 8.03
C ASN A 150 3.95 12.35 9.56
N SER A 151 5.11 12.82 10.03
CA SER A 151 5.39 13.03 11.46
C SER A 151 4.53 14.13 12.11
N LEU A 152 4.00 15.07 11.33
CA LEU A 152 3.06 16.11 11.76
C LEU A 152 1.61 15.60 11.88
N GLY A 153 1.36 14.34 11.55
CA GLY A 153 0.03 13.75 11.61
C GLY A 153 -0.87 14.09 10.43
N ILE A 154 -0.36 14.82 9.43
CA ILE A 154 -1.07 15.10 8.18
C ILE A 154 -1.10 13.82 7.36
N LYS A 155 -2.30 13.42 6.93
CA LYS A 155 -2.55 12.26 6.09
C LYS A 155 -2.84 12.73 4.67
N GLY A 156 -2.39 11.97 3.69
CA GLY A 156 -2.67 12.23 2.28
C GLY A 156 -2.06 11.15 1.40
N SER A 157 -2.27 11.31 0.10
CA SER A 157 -1.84 10.37 -0.92
C SER A 157 -0.39 10.65 -1.32
N ILE A 158 0.42 9.59 -1.43
CA ILE A 158 1.83 9.65 -1.76
C ILE A 158 2.15 8.74 -2.95
N PRO A 159 2.95 9.21 -3.93
CA PRO A 159 3.36 8.37 -5.03
C PRO A 159 4.36 7.30 -4.56
N VAL A 160 4.03 6.03 -4.79
CA VAL A 160 4.89 4.87 -4.51
C VAL A 160 6.31 5.01 -5.09
N PRO A 161 6.53 5.52 -6.34
CA PRO A 161 7.89 5.66 -6.86
C PRO A 161 8.75 6.70 -6.12
N TYR A 162 8.13 7.61 -5.37
CA TYR A 162 8.83 8.65 -4.62
C TYR A 162 9.22 8.19 -3.21
N VAL A 163 8.78 7.00 -2.80
CA VAL A 163 9.02 6.46 -1.48
C VAL A 163 9.71 5.09 -1.55
N GLN A 164 10.50 4.79 -0.53
CA GLN A 164 11.17 3.51 -0.37
C GLN A 164 10.63 2.81 0.86
N LYS A 165 10.18 1.56 0.74
CA LYS A 165 9.87 0.73 1.90
C LYS A 165 11.13 0.60 2.77
N CYS A 166 11.02 1.01 4.01
CA CYS A 166 12.01 0.72 5.03
C CYS A 166 11.56 -0.61 5.64
N GLU A 167 12.09 -1.72 5.14
CA GLU A 167 11.87 -3.03 5.76
C GLU A 167 12.63 -3.06 7.08
N ASP A 168 11.90 -3.06 8.19
CA ASP A 168 12.42 -3.44 9.51
C ASP A 168 12.73 -4.94 9.44
N GLY A 169 13.97 -5.27 9.08
CA GLY A 169 14.35 -6.65 8.79
C GLY A 169 15.73 -6.92 8.23
N GLN A 170 16.60 -5.93 7.96
CA GLN A 170 18.03 -6.20 7.81
C GLN A 170 18.78 -5.84 9.09
N GLN A 171 18.77 -6.79 10.02
CA GLN A 171 19.98 -7.00 10.82
C GLN A 171 21.11 -7.24 9.84
N PHE A 172 22.04 -6.28 9.79
CA PHE A 172 23.36 -6.49 9.22
C PHE A 172 24.04 -7.60 10.02
N LEU A 173 23.97 -8.83 9.52
CA LEU A 173 24.97 -9.85 9.82
C LEU A 173 25.76 -10.10 8.55
N ASP A 174 26.90 -9.44 8.54
CA ASP A 174 28.11 -9.80 7.81
C ASP A 174 28.40 -11.30 7.97
N THR A 175 28.53 -12.03 6.84
CA THR A 175 29.60 -13.00 6.53
C THR A 175 29.27 -13.78 5.25
N GLY A 176 30.28 -14.05 4.44
CA GLY A 176 30.12 -14.37 3.02
C GLY A 176 30.08 -15.84 2.59
N ARG A 177 29.80 -15.99 1.27
CA ARG A 177 30.22 -17.05 0.33
C ARG A 177 29.47 -18.41 0.31
N PRO A 178 29.56 -19.19 -0.80
CA PRO A 178 28.39 -19.66 -1.58
C PRO A 178 28.26 -21.20 -1.73
N GLY A 179 27.15 -21.67 -2.33
CA GLY A 179 26.97 -23.02 -2.90
C GLY A 179 25.49 -23.45 -2.91
N SER A 180 24.78 -23.39 -4.04
CA SER A 180 24.60 -24.45 -5.07
C SER A 180 23.56 -25.53 -4.71
N GLY A 181 22.43 -25.53 -5.43
CA GLY A 181 21.48 -26.65 -5.51
C GLY A 181 20.03 -26.25 -5.85
N GLY A 182 19.67 -26.23 -7.14
CA GLY A 182 18.27 -26.13 -7.60
C GLY A 182 17.45 -27.41 -7.34
N PRO A 183 16.12 -27.45 -7.65
CA PRO A 183 15.66 -27.29 -9.03
C PRO A 183 14.39 -26.44 -9.28
N VAL A 184 14.41 -25.80 -10.45
CA VAL A 184 13.37 -25.36 -11.40
C VAL A 184 11.87 -25.37 -11.03
N SER A 185 11.27 -24.17 -10.95
CA SER A 185 10.04 -23.73 -11.67
C SER A 185 9.52 -22.39 -11.09
N ALA A 186 9.95 -21.22 -11.63
CA ALA A 186 9.27 -19.91 -11.45
C ALA A 186 10.01 -18.68 -12.07
N ILE A 187 10.90 -18.84 -13.06
CA ILE A 187 11.85 -17.75 -13.40
C ILE A 187 11.30 -16.68 -14.39
N THR A 188 10.14 -16.86 -15.03
CA THR A 188 9.80 -15.95 -16.16
C THR A 188 9.11 -14.63 -15.77
N GLN A 189 8.70 -14.39 -14.52
CA GLN A 189 7.96 -13.15 -14.17
C GLN A 189 8.80 -12.05 -13.48
N GLN A 190 10.01 -12.36 -13.02
CA GLN A 190 10.85 -11.37 -12.30
C GLN A 190 11.78 -10.56 -13.22
N ALA A 191 12.01 -10.98 -14.47
CA ALA A 191 12.85 -10.26 -15.43
C ALA A 191 12.15 -9.04 -16.06
N GLU A 192 10.82 -9.06 -16.20
CA GLU A 192 10.07 -8.01 -16.89
C GLU A 192 9.93 -6.72 -16.06
N ALA A 193 9.81 -6.83 -14.73
CA ALA A 193 9.68 -5.68 -13.84
C ALA A 193 11.00 -4.90 -13.69
N ALA A 194 12.14 -5.58 -13.75
CA ALA A 194 13.46 -4.96 -13.70
C ALA A 194 13.77 -4.15 -14.97
N MET A 195 13.36 -4.65 -16.15
CA MET A 195 13.51 -3.92 -17.42
C MET A 195 12.62 -2.68 -17.50
N LYS A 196 11.38 -2.73 -16.97
CA LYS A 196 10.49 -1.56 -16.87
C LYS A 196 11.10 -0.40 -16.08
N ARG A 197 11.86 -0.72 -15.02
CA ARG A 197 12.45 0.26 -14.10
C ARG A 197 13.63 1.02 -14.71
N ASN A 198 14.38 0.38 -15.61
CA ASN A 198 15.57 0.97 -16.24
C ASN A 198 15.22 1.83 -17.47
N GLN A 199 14.13 1.51 -18.18
CA GLN A 199 13.71 2.25 -19.38
C GLN A 199 13.07 3.62 -19.08
N MET A 200 12.55 3.82 -17.86
CA MET A 200 11.84 5.05 -17.46
C MET A 200 12.77 6.19 -17.01
N GLN A 201 14.06 5.92 -16.82
CA GLN A 201 15.07 6.91 -16.41
C GLN A 201 15.95 7.38 -17.59
N ARG A 202 15.67 6.97 -18.83
CA ARG A 202 16.47 7.39 -19.99
C ARG A 202 16.15 8.84 -20.38
N LYS A 203 17.20 9.61 -20.66
CA LYS A 203 17.11 10.99 -21.17
C LYS A 203 16.42 11.00 -22.53
N LEU A 204 15.24 11.61 -22.61
CA LEU A 204 14.57 11.88 -23.88
C LEU A 204 15.17 13.13 -24.55
N PRO A 205 15.15 13.25 -25.90
CA PRO A 205 14.63 12.26 -26.86
C PRO A 205 15.61 11.09 -27.07
N ALA A 206 15.09 9.87 -27.13
CA ALA A 206 15.89 8.66 -27.32
C ALA A 206 15.36 7.85 -28.52
N MET A 207 16.26 7.18 -29.24
CA MET A 207 15.89 6.32 -30.37
C MET A 207 15.50 4.94 -29.87
N ALA A 208 14.38 4.41 -30.35
CA ALA A 208 13.95 3.05 -30.08
C ALA A 208 13.71 2.32 -31.39
N ARG A 209 14.05 1.03 -31.42
CA ARG A 209 13.73 0.12 -32.51
C ARG A 209 12.42 -0.58 -32.22
N VAL A 210 11.53 -0.59 -33.20
CA VAL A 210 10.27 -1.32 -33.12
C VAL A 210 10.58 -2.82 -33.18
N LYS A 211 10.19 -3.55 -32.14
CA LYS A 211 10.27 -5.03 -32.10
C LYS A 211 8.96 -5.71 -32.46
N GLN A 212 7.84 -4.98 -32.41
CA GLN A 212 6.51 -5.54 -32.68
C GLN A 212 5.71 -4.64 -33.63
N VAL A 213 5.23 -5.24 -34.72
CA VAL A 213 4.40 -4.55 -35.72
C VAL A 213 3.06 -4.15 -35.12
N ARG A 214 2.64 -2.90 -35.37
CA ARG A 214 1.31 -2.40 -35.04
C ARG A 214 0.77 -1.57 -36.20
N VAL A 215 -0.34 -2.02 -36.77
CA VAL A 215 -1.12 -1.21 -37.72
C VAL A 215 -2.13 -0.37 -36.94
N PRO A 216 -2.23 0.94 -37.20
CA PRO A 216 -3.23 1.78 -36.56
C PRO A 216 -4.60 1.38 -37.10
N ASN A 217 -5.61 1.40 -36.21
CA ASN A 217 -6.98 1.10 -36.57
C ASN A 217 -7.51 2.23 -37.46
N ALA A 218 -8.34 1.95 -38.47
CA ALA A 218 -8.74 2.94 -39.50
C ALA A 218 -9.46 4.20 -38.95
N TYR A 219 -9.91 4.17 -37.70
CA TYR A 219 -10.56 5.27 -36.99
C TYR A 219 -9.64 6.05 -36.05
N ASP A 220 -8.40 5.59 -35.80
CA ASP A 220 -7.46 6.22 -34.87
C ASP A 220 -6.41 7.05 -35.63
N LYS A 221 -6.66 8.37 -35.73
CA LYS A 221 -5.76 9.30 -36.41
C LYS A 221 -4.48 9.62 -35.61
N THR A 222 -4.39 9.16 -34.36
CA THR A 222 -3.32 9.52 -33.40
C THR A 222 -2.35 8.37 -33.10
N ALA A 223 -2.71 7.14 -33.49
CA ALA A 223 -1.87 5.96 -33.36
C ALA A 223 -0.83 5.90 -34.49
N LEU A 224 0.42 5.66 -34.10
CA LEU A 224 1.52 5.54 -35.06
C LEU A 224 1.55 4.13 -35.65
N LYS A 225 1.75 4.02 -36.97
CA LYS A 225 2.06 2.75 -37.62
C LYS A 225 3.48 2.36 -37.26
N LEU A 226 3.65 1.16 -36.72
CA LEU A 226 4.94 0.59 -36.34
C LEU A 226 5.20 -0.65 -37.20
N GLU A 227 6.35 -0.74 -37.87
CA GLU A 227 6.81 -1.97 -38.51
C GLU A 227 8.06 -2.50 -37.81
N VAL A 228 8.17 -3.83 -37.68
CA VAL A 228 9.33 -4.44 -37.01
C VAL A 228 10.61 -4.03 -37.72
N GLY A 229 11.54 -3.43 -36.98
CA GLY A 229 12.80 -2.91 -37.50
C GLY A 229 12.86 -1.40 -37.68
N ASP A 230 11.72 -0.69 -37.64
CA ASP A 230 11.70 0.77 -37.75
C ASP A 230 12.35 1.44 -36.54
N ILE A 231 13.01 2.59 -36.76
CA ILE A 231 13.62 3.39 -35.69
C ILE A 231 12.74 4.60 -35.39
N ILE A 232 12.11 4.58 -34.23
CA ILE A 232 11.23 5.63 -33.72
C ILE A 232 11.97 6.55 -32.75
N ARG A 233 11.78 7.87 -32.88
CA ARG A 233 12.31 8.85 -31.92
C ARG A 233 11.29 9.04 -30.81
N VAL A 234 11.53 8.45 -29.65
CA VAL A 234 10.67 8.61 -28.47
C VAL A 234 10.89 10.01 -27.91
N THR A 235 9.83 10.81 -27.90
CA THR A 235 9.84 12.20 -27.42
C THR A 235 9.22 12.34 -26.04
N LYS A 236 8.35 11.40 -25.63
CA LYS A 236 7.73 11.40 -24.30
C LYS A 236 7.40 9.98 -23.82
N THR A 237 7.79 9.65 -22.59
CA THR A 237 7.42 8.39 -21.94
C THR A 237 6.35 8.66 -20.87
N ASN A 238 5.12 8.21 -21.07
CA ASN A 238 4.10 8.29 -20.02
C ASN A 238 4.12 7.05 -19.11
N ILE A 239 3.75 7.27 -17.84
CA ILE A 239 3.74 6.23 -16.80
C ILE A 239 2.63 5.19 -16.96
N ASN A 240 1.61 5.51 -17.77
CA ASN A 240 0.52 4.63 -18.14
C ASN A 240 0.93 3.57 -19.19
N GLY A 241 2.21 3.52 -19.60
CA GLY A 241 2.72 2.57 -20.59
C GLY A 241 2.45 2.95 -22.05
N GLN A 242 1.84 4.11 -22.34
CA GLN A 242 1.71 4.67 -23.68
C GLN A 242 2.76 5.76 -23.91
N TRP A 243 3.77 5.45 -24.71
CA TRP A 243 4.81 6.40 -25.09
C TRP A 243 4.41 7.16 -26.34
N GLU A 244 4.94 8.36 -26.48
CA GLU A 244 4.76 9.19 -27.66
C GLU A 244 6.11 9.35 -28.36
N GLY A 245 6.06 9.33 -29.67
CA GLY A 245 7.25 9.43 -30.49
C GLY A 245 6.94 9.69 -31.94
N GLU A 246 8.00 9.96 -32.67
CA GLU A 246 7.98 10.39 -34.05
C GLU A 246 8.63 9.33 -34.93
N LEU A 247 7.90 8.86 -35.95
CA LEU A 247 8.38 7.93 -36.98
C LEU A 247 8.01 8.49 -38.35
N ASN A 248 8.99 8.60 -39.26
CA ASN A 248 8.80 9.11 -40.62
C ASN A 248 8.01 10.44 -40.69
N GLY A 249 8.26 11.37 -39.75
CA GLY A 249 7.61 12.68 -39.67
C GLY A 249 6.16 12.66 -39.15
N LYS A 250 5.65 11.49 -38.73
CA LYS A 250 4.36 11.37 -38.04
C LYS A 250 4.60 11.20 -36.55
N ILE A 251 3.87 11.96 -35.74
CA ILE A 251 3.88 11.84 -34.29
C ILE A 251 2.66 11.05 -33.87
N GLY A 252 2.85 10.09 -32.96
CA GLY A 252 1.75 9.30 -32.44
C GLY A 252 2.13 8.58 -31.17
N HIS A 253 1.12 7.98 -30.55
CA HIS A 253 1.29 7.20 -29.34
C HIS A 253 1.45 5.70 -29.66
N PHE A 254 2.27 5.02 -28.88
CA PHE A 254 2.49 3.59 -28.96
C PHE A 254 2.86 2.99 -27.59
N PRO A 255 2.48 1.74 -27.32
CA PRO A 255 2.83 1.06 -26.09
C PRO A 255 4.32 0.76 -26.04
N PHE A 256 4.93 0.96 -24.87
CA PHE A 256 6.36 0.69 -24.65
C PHE A 256 6.75 -0.77 -24.96
N THR A 257 5.80 -1.70 -24.85
CA THR A 257 6.03 -3.13 -25.10
C THR A 257 6.41 -3.44 -26.54
N HIS A 258 6.08 -2.56 -27.49
CA HIS A 258 6.32 -2.79 -28.92
C HIS A 258 7.65 -2.23 -29.42
N VAL A 259 8.36 -1.48 -28.56
CA VAL A 259 9.61 -0.80 -28.90
C VAL A 259 10.70 -1.18 -27.92
N GLU A 260 11.94 -1.11 -28.38
CA GLU A 260 13.13 -1.34 -27.58
C GLU A 260 14.10 -0.21 -27.84
N PHE A 261 14.40 0.59 -26.82
CA PHE A 261 15.40 1.65 -26.93
C PHE A 261 16.74 1.11 -27.41
N LEU A 262 17.27 1.73 -28.47
CA LEU A 262 18.63 1.53 -28.90
C LEU A 262 19.51 2.32 -27.95
N ASP A 263 20.12 1.66 -26.98
CA ASP A 263 21.21 2.30 -26.23
C ASP A 263 22.37 2.48 -27.22
N SER A 264 22.81 3.71 -27.43
CA SER A 264 24.04 3.99 -28.17
C SER A 264 25.24 3.68 -27.27
N GLU A 265 25.33 2.45 -26.77
CA GLU A 265 26.59 1.86 -26.34
C GLU A 265 27.23 1.17 -27.54
N ASN A 266 27.73 2.00 -28.46
CA ASN A 266 28.85 1.63 -29.29
C ASN A 266 29.79 2.82 -29.38
N ASP A 267 30.59 3.01 -28.32
CA ASP A 267 31.88 3.65 -28.49
C ASP A 267 32.93 2.99 -27.59
N SER A 268 33.99 2.56 -28.27
CA SER A 268 35.31 2.08 -27.82
C SER A 268 35.46 0.64 -27.32
#